data_AF-A0A8T3P004-F1
#
_entry.id   AF-A0A8T3P004-F1
#
_cell.length_a   1.000
_cell.length_b   1.000
_cell.length_c   1.000
_cell.angle_alpha   90.00
_cell.angle_beta   90.00
_cell.angle_gamma   90.00
#
_symmetry.space_group_name_H-M   'P 1'
#
loop_
_entity.id
_entity.type
_entity.pdbx_description
1 polymer ?
#
loop_
_entity_poly.entity_id
_entity_poly.type
_entity_poly.pdbx_seq_one_letter_code
_entity_poly.pdbx_strand_id
1 'polypeptide(L)'
;MSVGRLIEKTEDTLVVDQELLSLIDELRYRVEDELESRHFLSLSDEEAPYYSPSAPLFGDEVQDKLGELQFDIEEAGKCLALNRHTACVFHLMRIIERVVQLVGGKLGVESPNEKEWNAIVCQTRSKVNGMAKNDPQRDQYAAILNHLDGVRMAWRNPTMHVRGKYTGEEAEDIFSHVRSFMRELVKVI
;
A
#
# COMPACT_ATOMS: atom_id res chain seq x y z
N MET A 1 -4.02 31.00 -12.48
CA MET A 1 -3.21 32.13 -11.95
C MET A 1 -1.80 32.28 -12.56
N SER A 2 -1.27 31.32 -13.34
CA SER A 2 0.10 31.40 -13.89
C SER A 2 0.20 32.16 -15.22
N VAL A 3 -0.79 32.00 -16.12
CA VAL A 3 -0.78 32.60 -17.47
C VAL A 3 -0.92 34.13 -17.44
N GLY A 4 -1.75 34.68 -16.56
CA GLY A 4 -1.91 36.14 -16.43
C GLY A 4 -0.63 36.88 -16.06
N ARG A 5 0.28 36.24 -15.30
CA ARG A 5 1.58 36.84 -14.93
C ARG A 5 2.61 36.78 -16.06
N LEU A 6 2.47 35.84 -17.00
CA LEU A 6 3.31 35.77 -18.19
C LEU A 6 2.98 36.91 -19.16
N ILE A 7 1.69 37.25 -19.30
CA ILE A 7 1.22 38.36 -20.12
C ILE A 7 1.74 39.71 -19.60
N GLU A 8 1.60 39.95 -18.28
CA GLU A 8 2.09 41.17 -17.62
C GLU A 8 3.61 41.38 -17.77
N LYS A 9 4.40 40.29 -17.79
CA LYS A 9 5.86 40.35 -17.97
C LYS A 9 6.30 40.61 -19.41
N THR A 10 5.45 40.34 -20.40
CA THR A 10 5.76 40.55 -21.82
C THR A 10 5.45 41.95 -22.33
N GLU A 11 4.56 42.69 -21.66
CA GLU A 11 4.13 44.03 -22.07
C GLU A 11 5.25 45.10 -21.96
N ASP A 12 6.21 44.93 -21.04
CA ASP A 12 7.27 45.93 -20.80
C ASP A 12 8.51 45.80 -21.70
N THR A 13 8.65 44.73 -22.49
CA THR A 13 9.89 44.50 -23.29
C THR A 13 9.72 43.86 -24.67
N LEU A 14 8.51 43.43 -25.07
CA LEU A 14 8.25 42.92 -26.41
C LEU A 14 7.08 43.65 -27.04
N VAL A 15 7.26 44.12 -28.28
CA VAL A 15 6.13 44.37 -29.17
C VAL A 15 5.49 43.02 -29.42
N VAL A 16 4.46 42.68 -28.65
CA VAL A 16 3.71 41.43 -28.83
C VAL A 16 2.90 41.59 -30.11
N ASP A 17 3.36 40.97 -31.18
CA ASP A 17 2.65 40.94 -32.46
C ASP A 17 1.28 40.27 -32.27
N GLN A 18 0.24 40.77 -32.94
CA GLN A 18 -1.09 40.14 -32.97
C GLN A 18 -1.01 38.67 -33.39
N GLU A 19 -0.05 38.33 -34.26
CA GLU A 19 0.21 36.96 -34.66
C GLU A 19 0.62 36.08 -33.47
N LEU A 20 1.49 36.58 -32.58
CA LEU A 20 1.92 35.85 -31.38
C LEU A 20 0.75 35.64 -30.40
N LEU A 21 -0.13 36.63 -30.22
CA LEU A 21 -1.33 36.48 -29.39
C LEU A 21 -2.28 35.42 -29.97
N SER A 22 -2.48 35.41 -31.29
CA SER A 22 -3.34 34.43 -31.95
C SER A 22 -2.81 33.00 -31.82
N LEU A 23 -1.48 32.81 -31.89
CA LEU A 23 -0.84 31.51 -31.71
C LEU A 23 -0.94 31.02 -30.26
N ILE A 24 -0.88 31.93 -29.28
CA ILE A 24 -1.08 31.58 -27.86
C ILE A 24 -2.53 31.15 -27.61
N ASP A 25 -3.51 31.86 -28.17
CA ASP A 25 -4.92 31.47 -28.06
C ASP A 25 -5.19 30.13 -28.75
N GLU A 26 -4.65 29.91 -29.95
CA GLU A 26 -4.77 28.62 -30.64
C GLU A 26 -4.13 27.48 -29.83
N LEU A 27 -2.94 27.71 -29.26
CA LEU A 27 -2.30 26.74 -28.37
C LEU A 27 -3.16 26.44 -27.14
N ARG A 28 -3.76 27.46 -26.51
CA ARG A 28 -4.68 27.27 -25.38
C ARG A 28 -5.87 26.41 -25.79
N TYR A 29 -6.54 26.75 -26.88
CA TYR A 29 -7.71 26.00 -27.35
C TYR A 29 -7.38 24.54 -27.68
N ARG A 30 -6.26 24.29 -28.35
CA ARG A 30 -5.83 22.91 -28.64
C ARG A 30 -5.49 22.13 -27.36
N VAL A 31 -4.87 22.78 -26.37
CA VAL A 31 -4.60 22.15 -25.08
C VAL A 31 -5.92 21.86 -24.35
N GLU A 32 -6.88 22.79 -24.34
CA GLU A 32 -8.20 22.58 -23.74
C GLU A 32 -8.96 21.42 -24.42
N ASP A 33 -9.08 21.42 -25.75
CA ASP A 33 -9.73 20.33 -26.53
C ASP A 33 -9.09 18.96 -26.24
N GLU A 34 -7.76 18.89 -26.26
CA GLU A 34 -7.05 17.63 -26.01
C GLU A 34 -7.21 17.16 -24.56
N LEU A 35 -7.24 18.08 -23.60
CA LEU A 35 -7.46 17.76 -22.19
C LEU A 35 -8.91 17.36 -21.92
N GLU A 36 -9.91 17.92 -22.61
CA GLU A 36 -11.32 17.52 -22.49
C GLU A 36 -11.54 16.06 -22.88
N SER A 37 -10.73 15.53 -23.80
CA SER A 37 -10.82 14.13 -24.24
C SER A 37 -10.27 13.10 -23.24
N ARG A 38 -9.64 13.55 -22.14
CA ARG A 38 -8.91 12.70 -21.19
C ARG A 38 -9.35 12.93 -19.75
N HIS A 39 -9.39 11.84 -18.96
CA HIS A 39 -9.57 11.94 -17.52
C HIS A 39 -8.22 11.98 -16.82
N PHE A 40 -7.99 13.01 -16.02
CA PHE A 40 -6.79 13.16 -15.20
C PHE A 40 -7.15 12.99 -13.72
N LEU A 41 -6.26 12.31 -12.99
CA LEU A 41 -6.30 12.25 -11.54
C LEU A 41 -5.13 13.09 -11.03
N SER A 42 -5.43 14.05 -10.17
CA SER A 42 -4.40 14.79 -9.44
C SER A 42 -4.12 14.05 -8.14
N LEU A 43 -2.85 13.81 -7.85
CA LEU A 43 -2.39 13.32 -6.56
C LEU A 43 -1.80 14.50 -5.79
N SER A 44 -2.03 14.54 -4.48
CA SER A 44 -1.30 15.46 -3.60
C SER A 44 0.16 15.03 -3.44
N ASP A 45 0.99 15.91 -2.85
CA ASP A 45 2.38 15.59 -2.52
C ASP A 45 2.47 14.43 -1.50
N GLU A 46 1.43 14.24 -0.69
CA GLU A 46 1.30 13.13 0.26
C GLU A 46 0.83 11.82 -0.38
N GLU A 47 -0.01 11.88 -1.43
CA GLU A 47 -0.54 10.70 -2.13
C GLU A 47 0.47 10.15 -3.17
N ALA A 48 1.22 11.02 -3.84
CA ALA A 48 2.12 10.64 -4.93
C ALA A 48 3.17 9.56 -4.54
N PRO A 49 3.78 9.60 -3.34
CA PRO A 49 4.70 8.56 -2.88
C PRO A 49 4.08 7.17 -2.75
N TYR A 50 2.76 7.06 -2.58
CA TYR A 50 2.08 5.75 -2.54
C TYR A 50 1.80 5.19 -3.94
N TYR A 51 1.59 6.06 -4.93
CA TYR A 51 1.32 5.66 -6.33
C TYR A 51 2.59 5.33 -7.11
N SER A 52 3.61 6.18 -6.98
CA SER A 52 4.89 6.07 -7.69
C SER A 52 6.05 6.26 -6.70
N PRO A 53 6.26 5.30 -5.80
CA PRO A 53 7.26 5.41 -4.75
C PRO A 53 8.69 5.48 -5.32
N SER A 54 9.54 6.33 -4.73
CA SER A 54 10.98 6.40 -5.06
C SER A 54 11.82 5.30 -4.40
N ALA A 55 11.24 4.59 -3.44
CA ALA A 55 11.85 3.47 -2.71
C ALA A 55 10.77 2.46 -2.32
N PRO A 56 11.09 1.18 -2.06
CA PRO A 56 10.09 0.17 -1.74
C PRO A 56 9.19 0.58 -0.57
N LEU A 57 7.87 0.50 -0.76
CA LEU A 57 6.87 1.00 0.21
C LEU A 57 7.07 0.41 1.61
N PHE A 58 7.47 -0.87 1.69
CA PHE A 58 7.73 -1.57 2.94
C PHE A 58 9.21 -1.65 3.30
N GLY A 59 10.10 -1.03 2.52
CA GLY A 59 11.56 -1.00 2.71
C GLY A 59 12.29 -2.13 2.00
N ASP A 60 13.59 -1.93 1.78
CA ASP A 60 14.44 -2.80 0.95
C ASP A 60 14.50 -4.23 1.49
N GLU A 61 14.64 -4.42 2.81
CA GLU A 61 14.71 -5.76 3.40
C GLU A 61 13.44 -6.59 3.18
N VAL A 62 12.27 -5.93 3.14
CA VAL A 62 11.00 -6.60 2.82
C VAL A 62 10.97 -6.98 1.34
N GLN A 63 11.42 -6.09 0.45
CA GLN A 63 11.51 -6.41 -0.97
C GLN A 63 12.48 -7.57 -1.24
N ASP A 64 13.62 -7.59 -0.57
CA ASP A 64 14.67 -8.60 -0.78
C ASP A 64 14.26 -9.98 -0.28
N LYS A 65 13.66 -10.06 0.91
CA LYS A 65 13.28 -11.34 1.54
C LYS A 65 11.90 -11.84 1.12
N LEU A 66 10.99 -10.94 0.77
CA LEU A 66 9.58 -11.23 0.48
C LEU A 66 9.14 -10.60 -0.85
N GLY A 67 10.01 -10.68 -1.86
CA GLY A 67 9.76 -10.10 -3.18
C GLY A 67 8.50 -10.63 -3.88
N GLU A 68 8.01 -11.81 -3.51
CA GLU A 68 6.74 -12.34 -4.03
C GLU A 68 5.51 -11.53 -3.60
N LEU A 69 5.64 -10.70 -2.55
CA LEU A 69 4.57 -9.85 -2.03
C LEU A 69 4.50 -8.49 -2.70
N GLN A 70 5.47 -8.13 -3.54
CA GLN A 70 5.57 -6.76 -4.04
C GLN A 70 4.37 -6.32 -4.88
N PHE A 71 3.78 -7.24 -5.63
CA PHE A 71 2.55 -6.93 -6.36
C PHE A 71 1.44 -6.43 -5.43
N ASP A 72 1.16 -7.16 -4.34
CA ASP A 72 0.10 -6.77 -3.41
C ASP A 72 0.48 -5.51 -2.59
N ILE A 73 1.77 -5.29 -2.31
CA ILE A 73 2.26 -4.08 -1.63
C ILE A 73 2.05 -2.84 -2.52
N GLU A 74 2.42 -2.92 -3.79
CA GLU A 74 2.24 -1.82 -4.76
C GLU A 74 0.77 -1.53 -5.02
N GLU A 75 -0.07 -2.56 -5.17
CA GLU A 75 -1.50 -2.36 -5.37
C GLU A 75 -2.18 -1.79 -4.12
N ALA A 76 -1.74 -2.15 -2.90
CA ALA A 76 -2.19 -1.49 -1.68
C ALA A 76 -1.83 0.01 -1.70
N GLY A 77 -0.60 0.36 -2.08
CA GLY A 77 -0.14 1.75 -2.19
C GLY A 77 -0.95 2.56 -3.21
N LYS A 78 -1.12 2.04 -4.43
CA LYS A 78 -1.92 2.69 -5.48
C LYS A 78 -3.37 2.87 -5.05
N CYS A 79 -3.97 1.86 -4.42
CA CYS A 79 -5.33 1.95 -3.90
C CYS A 79 -5.45 3.04 -2.83
N LEU A 80 -4.44 3.18 -1.97
CA LEU A 80 -4.42 4.25 -0.97
C LEU A 80 -4.33 5.63 -1.63
N ALA A 81 -3.38 5.82 -2.56
CA ALA A 81 -3.18 7.05 -3.30
C ALA A 81 -4.41 7.50 -4.11
N LEU A 82 -5.21 6.54 -4.58
CA LEU A 82 -6.40 6.80 -5.41
C LEU A 82 -7.71 6.79 -4.61
N ASN A 83 -7.64 6.91 -3.28
CA ASN A 83 -8.81 6.93 -2.40
C ASN A 83 -9.72 5.70 -2.59
N ARG A 84 -9.12 4.51 -2.73
CA ARG A 84 -9.78 3.18 -2.80
C ARG A 84 -9.51 2.39 -1.53
N HIS A 85 -9.85 2.99 -0.40
CA HIS A 85 -9.50 2.55 0.96
C HIS A 85 -9.80 1.05 1.24
N THR A 86 -11.01 0.57 0.92
CA THR A 86 -11.35 -0.85 1.11
C THR A 86 -10.50 -1.79 0.24
N ALA A 87 -10.14 -1.37 -0.97
CA ALA A 87 -9.28 -2.17 -1.85
C ALA A 87 -7.83 -2.18 -1.32
N CYS A 88 -7.34 -1.06 -0.79
CA CYS A 88 -6.06 -1.00 -0.09
C CYS A 88 -6.03 -2.04 1.04
N VAL A 89 -7.01 -2.01 1.95
CA VAL A 89 -7.09 -2.97 3.05
C VAL A 89 -7.21 -4.42 2.55
N PHE A 90 -7.92 -4.67 1.45
CA PHE A 90 -7.99 -6.00 0.85
C PHE A 90 -6.61 -6.54 0.40
N HIS A 91 -5.81 -5.72 -0.28
CA HIS A 91 -4.44 -6.09 -0.65
C HIS A 91 -3.55 -6.30 0.58
N LEU A 92 -3.70 -5.46 1.62
CA LEU A 92 -3.03 -5.66 2.90
C LEU A 92 -3.39 -7.01 3.54
N MET A 93 -4.65 -7.45 3.45
CA MET A 93 -5.06 -8.76 3.98
C MET A 93 -4.48 -9.93 3.19
N ARG A 94 -4.27 -9.78 1.88
CA ARG A 94 -3.56 -10.79 1.06
C ARG A 94 -2.10 -10.94 1.48
N ILE A 95 -1.42 -9.82 1.75
CA ILE A 95 -0.06 -9.81 2.29
C ILE A 95 -0.01 -10.59 3.60
N ILE A 96 -0.90 -10.30 4.56
CA ILE A 96 -0.87 -10.97 5.86
C ILE A 96 -1.25 -12.46 5.75
N GLU A 97 -2.18 -12.84 4.87
CA GLU A 97 -2.51 -14.27 4.64
C GLU A 97 -1.27 -15.03 4.19
N ARG A 98 -0.45 -14.45 3.32
CA ARG A 98 0.83 -15.05 2.92
C ARG A 98 1.84 -15.12 4.06
N VAL A 99 1.91 -14.09 4.93
CA VAL A 99 2.75 -14.12 6.14
C VAL A 99 2.37 -15.29 7.05
N VAL A 100 1.09 -15.55 7.26
CA VAL A 100 0.62 -16.67 8.09
C VAL A 100 1.16 -18.00 7.55
N GLN A 101 1.11 -18.19 6.23
CA GLN A 101 1.66 -19.37 5.58
C GLN A 101 3.18 -19.48 5.75
N LEU A 102 3.92 -18.37 5.57
CA LEU A 102 5.37 -18.34 5.72
C LEU A 102 5.81 -18.68 7.15
N VAL A 103 5.17 -18.08 8.15
CA VAL A 103 5.46 -18.33 9.57
C VAL A 103 5.12 -19.78 9.94
N GLY A 104 4.01 -20.32 9.45
CA GLY A 104 3.67 -21.74 9.63
C GLY A 104 4.69 -22.67 9.00
N GLY A 105 5.09 -22.40 7.75
CA GLY A 105 6.07 -23.20 7.01
C GLY A 105 7.42 -23.27 7.72
N LYS A 106 7.90 -22.17 8.33
CA LYS A 106 9.14 -22.15 9.13
C LYS A 106 9.12 -23.10 10.33
N LEU A 107 7.93 -23.40 10.87
CA LEU A 107 7.74 -24.32 11.99
C LEU A 107 7.25 -25.71 11.55
N GLY A 108 7.33 -26.00 10.24
CA GLY A 108 6.94 -27.29 9.66
C GLY A 108 5.44 -27.55 9.74
N VAL A 109 4.62 -26.50 9.73
CA VAL A 109 3.17 -26.61 9.58
C VAL A 109 2.87 -26.66 8.07
N GLU A 110 2.56 -27.86 7.59
CA GLU A 110 2.08 -28.05 6.22
C GLU A 110 0.61 -27.64 6.16
N SER A 111 0.26 -26.70 5.28
CA SER A 111 -1.13 -26.39 5.02
C SER A 111 -1.62 -27.20 3.82
N PRO A 112 -2.59 -28.11 3.97
CA PRO A 112 -3.18 -28.82 2.83
C PRO A 112 -4.05 -27.90 1.98
N ASN A 113 -4.44 -26.71 2.47
CA ASN A 113 -5.19 -25.70 1.73
C ASN A 113 -4.83 -24.28 2.21
N GLU A 114 -4.61 -23.36 1.27
CA GLU A 114 -4.35 -21.94 1.53
C GLU A 114 -5.51 -21.20 2.25
N LYS A 115 -6.66 -21.86 2.46
CA LYS A 115 -7.92 -21.24 2.88
C LYS A 115 -8.17 -21.22 4.38
N GLU A 116 -7.31 -21.80 5.20
CA GLU A 116 -7.56 -21.92 6.65
C GLU A 116 -6.52 -21.21 7.52
N TRP A 117 -6.49 -19.88 7.45
CA TRP A 117 -5.73 -19.01 8.38
C TRP A 117 -5.79 -19.53 9.82
N ASN A 118 -6.99 -19.84 10.32
CA ASN A 118 -7.19 -20.31 11.69
C ASN A 118 -6.45 -21.61 11.97
N ALA A 119 -6.51 -22.56 11.02
CA ALA A 119 -5.85 -23.84 11.18
C ALA A 119 -4.33 -23.65 11.23
N ILE A 120 -3.77 -22.84 10.33
CA ILE A 120 -2.34 -22.54 10.33
C ILE A 120 -1.94 -21.88 11.65
N VAL A 121 -2.62 -20.81 12.08
CA VAL A 121 -2.30 -20.13 13.35
C VAL A 121 -2.39 -21.07 14.55
N CYS A 122 -3.40 -21.93 14.63
CA CYS A 122 -3.55 -22.90 15.72
C CYS A 122 -2.43 -23.94 15.73
N GLN A 123 -2.09 -24.51 14.58
CA GLN A 123 -1.03 -25.50 14.46
C GLN A 123 0.35 -24.88 14.76
N THR A 124 0.61 -23.69 14.24
CA THR A 124 1.84 -22.95 14.50
C THR A 124 1.95 -22.59 15.98
N ARG A 125 0.85 -22.17 16.63
CA ARG A 125 0.82 -21.91 18.07
C ARG A 125 1.10 -23.17 18.90
N SER A 126 0.61 -24.33 18.47
CA SER A 126 0.94 -25.61 19.10
C SER A 126 2.44 -25.92 19.02
N LYS A 127 3.07 -25.70 17.85
CA LYS A 127 4.52 -25.85 17.67
C LYS A 127 5.30 -24.91 18.59
N VAL A 128 4.94 -23.63 18.64
CA VAL A 128 5.58 -22.63 19.52
C VAL A 128 5.44 -23.01 21.00
N ASN A 129 4.28 -23.50 21.42
CA ASN A 129 4.06 -23.94 22.80
C ASN A 129 4.88 -25.18 23.18
N GLY A 130 5.26 -25.99 22.20
CA GLY A 130 6.16 -27.14 22.38
C GLY A 130 7.65 -26.79 22.40
N MET A 131 8.04 -25.56 22.03
CA MET A 131 9.43 -25.10 22.10
C MET A 131 9.90 -24.98 23.55
N ALA A 132 11.21 -25.10 23.76
CA ALA A 132 11.80 -24.95 25.09
C ALA A 132 11.51 -23.55 25.65
N LYS A 133 11.22 -23.44 26.95
CA LYS A 133 10.83 -22.16 27.58
C LYS A 133 11.91 -21.08 27.49
N ASN A 134 13.17 -21.48 27.37
CA ASN A 134 14.34 -20.62 27.24
C ASN A 134 14.77 -20.39 25.78
N ASP A 135 14.03 -20.92 24.81
CA ASP A 135 14.30 -20.67 23.39
C ASP A 135 13.92 -19.22 23.05
N PRO A 136 14.87 -18.37 22.61
CA PRO A 136 14.57 -16.98 22.24
C PRO A 136 13.55 -16.85 21.10
N GLN A 137 13.47 -17.85 20.21
CA GLN A 137 12.52 -17.83 19.08
C GLN A 137 11.08 -18.05 19.54
N ARG A 138 10.88 -18.71 20.69
CA ARG A 138 9.55 -18.99 21.24
C ARG A 138 8.77 -17.69 21.47
N ASP A 139 9.40 -16.70 22.10
CA ASP A 139 8.75 -15.43 22.42
C ASP A 139 8.54 -14.58 21.17
N GLN A 140 9.47 -14.63 20.21
CA GLN A 140 9.34 -13.94 18.91
C GLN A 140 8.15 -14.48 18.11
N TYR A 141 8.06 -15.80 17.92
CA TYR A 141 6.94 -16.42 17.22
C TYR A 141 5.61 -16.24 17.96
N ALA A 142 5.61 -16.30 19.30
CA ALA A 142 4.41 -16.04 20.09
C ALA A 142 3.89 -14.60 19.88
N ALA A 143 4.78 -13.60 19.85
CA ALA A 143 4.43 -12.22 19.57
C ALA A 143 3.83 -12.06 18.16
N ILE A 144 4.47 -12.65 17.15
CA ILE A 144 3.97 -12.66 15.76
C ILE A 144 2.58 -13.28 15.69
N LEU A 145 2.36 -14.45 16.30
CA LEU A 145 1.07 -15.15 16.25
C LEU A 145 -0.05 -14.39 16.97
N ASN A 146 0.25 -13.69 18.07
CA ASN A 146 -0.73 -12.84 18.75
C ASN A 146 -1.13 -11.65 17.87
N HIS A 147 -0.16 -11.05 17.19
CA HIS A 147 -0.41 -9.97 16.24
C HIS A 147 -1.29 -10.43 15.07
N LEU A 148 -0.95 -11.56 14.45
CA LEU A 148 -1.71 -12.14 13.34
C LEU A 148 -3.16 -12.46 13.75
N ASP A 149 -3.39 -12.95 14.97
CA ASP A 149 -4.75 -13.19 15.45
C ASP A 149 -5.54 -11.90 15.66
N GLY A 150 -4.90 -10.83 16.15
CA GLY A 150 -5.48 -9.50 16.23
C GLY A 150 -5.90 -8.95 14.85
N VAL A 151 -4.99 -9.00 13.87
CA VAL A 151 -5.26 -8.60 12.48
C VAL A 151 -6.41 -9.40 11.88
N ARG A 152 -6.45 -10.70 12.17
CA ARG A 152 -7.53 -11.57 11.69
C ARG A 152 -8.89 -11.07 12.14
N MET A 153 -9.02 -10.78 13.43
CA MET A 153 -10.28 -10.39 14.06
C MET A 153 -10.68 -8.96 13.69
N ALA A 154 -9.72 -8.03 13.69
CA ALA A 154 -9.97 -6.61 13.47
C ALA A 154 -10.19 -6.26 11.99
N TRP A 155 -9.43 -6.86 11.07
CA TRP A 155 -9.38 -6.41 9.68
C TRP A 155 -9.69 -7.52 8.67
N ARG A 156 -9.06 -8.69 8.77
CA ARG A 156 -9.23 -9.76 7.77
C ARG A 156 -10.67 -10.24 7.69
N ASN A 157 -11.24 -10.66 8.83
CA ASN A 157 -12.60 -11.18 8.87
C ASN A 157 -13.64 -10.12 8.47
N PRO A 158 -13.61 -8.88 8.99
CA PRO A 158 -14.53 -7.84 8.55
C PRO A 158 -14.41 -7.48 7.06
N THR A 159 -13.19 -7.42 6.52
CA THR A 159 -12.93 -7.16 5.09
C THR A 159 -13.51 -8.26 4.21
N MET A 160 -13.29 -9.54 4.57
CA MET A 160 -13.73 -10.68 3.74
C MET A 160 -15.22 -11.00 3.89
N HIS A 161 -15.84 -10.66 5.02
CA HIS A 161 -17.27 -10.90 5.26
C HIS A 161 -18.16 -9.67 4.99
N VAL A 162 -17.67 -8.71 4.21
CA VAL A 162 -18.40 -7.50 3.75
C VAL A 162 -19.05 -6.74 4.90
N ARG A 163 -18.35 -6.58 6.03
CA ARG A 163 -18.89 -5.94 7.24
C ARG A 163 -18.73 -4.41 7.28
N GLY A 164 -18.35 -3.77 6.18
CA GLY A 164 -18.22 -2.31 6.11
C GLY A 164 -17.30 -1.84 4.99
N LYS A 165 -17.05 -0.53 4.97
CA LYS A 165 -16.01 0.12 4.16
C LYS A 165 -15.01 0.77 5.13
N TYR A 166 -13.82 1.06 4.63
CA TYR A 166 -12.81 1.79 5.38
C TYR A 166 -12.78 3.27 4.95
N THR A 167 -12.58 4.17 5.90
CA THR A 167 -12.25 5.57 5.63
C THR A 167 -10.79 5.71 5.17
N GLY A 168 -10.41 6.91 4.73
CA GLY A 168 -9.02 7.21 4.40
C GLY A 168 -8.09 7.02 5.58
N GLU A 169 -8.41 7.64 6.71
CA GLU A 169 -7.66 7.53 7.96
C GLU A 169 -7.52 6.07 8.42
N GLU A 170 -8.61 5.28 8.40
CA GLU A 170 -8.54 3.86 8.77
C GLU A 170 -7.61 3.08 7.82
N ALA A 171 -7.65 3.33 6.52
CA ALA A 171 -6.78 2.64 5.57
C ALA A 171 -5.31 3.05 5.70
N GLU A 172 -5.02 4.33 5.97
CA GLU A 172 -3.66 4.82 6.23
C GLU A 172 -3.07 4.19 7.50
N ASP A 173 -3.85 4.13 8.58
CA ASP A 173 -3.45 3.49 9.83
C ASP A 173 -3.13 2.01 9.63
N ILE A 174 -4.03 1.28 8.95
CA ILE A 174 -3.83 -0.15 8.67
C ILE A 174 -2.62 -0.35 7.76
N PHE A 175 -2.43 0.49 6.74
CA PHE A 175 -1.26 0.43 5.85
C PHE A 175 0.04 0.64 6.63
N SER A 176 0.11 1.68 7.46
CA SER A 176 1.29 1.99 8.27
C SER A 176 1.59 0.88 9.29
N HIS A 177 0.55 0.30 9.88
CA HIS A 177 0.66 -0.82 10.80
C HIS A 177 1.21 -2.07 10.12
N VAL A 178 0.63 -2.48 8.98
CA VAL A 178 1.09 -3.65 8.21
C VAL A 178 2.53 -3.43 7.73
N ARG A 179 2.86 -2.24 7.23
CA ARG A 179 4.24 -1.87 6.87
C ARG A 179 5.22 -2.07 8.02
N SER A 180 4.87 -1.57 9.20
CA SER A 180 5.74 -1.66 10.39
C SER A 180 5.89 -3.12 10.84
N PHE A 181 4.79 -3.88 10.86
CA PHE A 181 4.81 -5.30 11.18
C PHE A 181 5.69 -6.10 10.21
N MET A 182 5.59 -5.86 8.91
CA MET A 182 6.40 -6.53 7.89
C MET A 182 7.89 -6.25 8.06
N ARG A 183 8.26 -5.02 8.39
CA ARG A 183 9.66 -4.63 8.68
C ARG A 183 10.24 -5.32 9.91
N GLU A 184 9.44 -5.56 10.94
CA GLU A 184 9.89 -6.33 12.10
C GLU A 184 9.90 -7.84 11.82
N LEU A 185 8.92 -8.34 11.07
CA LEU A 185 8.82 -9.75 10.69
C LEU A 185 10.07 -10.23 9.97
N VAL A 186 10.55 -9.48 8.98
CA VAL A 186 11.71 -9.88 8.16
C VAL A 186 13.02 -9.98 8.95
N LYS A 187 13.10 -9.41 10.15
CA LYS A 187 14.25 -9.59 11.06
C LYS A 187 14.23 -10.94 11.78
N VAL A 188 13.07 -11.59 11.84
CA VAL A 188 12.84 -12.85 12.55
C VAL A 188 12.86 -14.05 11.59
N ILE A 189 12.38 -13.88 10.36
CA ILE A 189 12.24 -14.96 9.36
C ILE A 189 13.40 -15.08 8.37
#